data_AF-A0A1M7JYY2-F1
#
_entry.id   AF-A0A1M7JYY2-F1
#
_cell.length_a   1.000
_cell.length_b   1.000
_cell.length_c   1.000
_cell.angle_alpha   90.00
_cell.angle_beta   90.00
_cell.angle_gamma   90.00
#
_symmetry.space_group_name_H-M   'P 1'
#
loop_
_entity.id
_entity.type
_entity.pdbx_description
1 polymer ?
#
loop_
_entity_poly.entity_id
_entity_poly.type
_entity_poly.pdbx_seq_one_letter_code
_entity_poly.pdbx_strand_id
1 'polypeptide(L)'
;MIIINIICNLVAIFNKKKHNILQIFSHKYNNKIYYLETMIKFKLLEVRKRKKLTQEHMANVLYMNISNYSRRENGQIKINTKEWQKLAEILDVPLEQIYETDDEFFIEYLEKKVLNINTLHYCNGQIFYELQKCIEKLELELAKLKEDIKNMKVQDMI
;
A
#
# COMPACT_ATOMS: atom_id res chain seq x y z
N MET A 1 -0.04 -15.65 -39.58
CA MET A 1 -1.06 -14.58 -39.44
C MET A 1 -2.24 -14.96 -38.53
N ILE A 2 -2.81 -16.16 -38.65
CA ILE A 2 -4.02 -16.56 -37.87
C ILE A 2 -3.78 -16.58 -36.35
N ILE A 3 -2.65 -17.14 -35.90
CA ILE A 3 -2.32 -17.25 -34.47
C ILE A 3 -2.14 -15.86 -33.82
N ILE A 4 -1.51 -14.92 -34.52
CA ILE A 4 -1.30 -13.54 -34.03
C ILE A 4 -2.66 -12.84 -33.84
N ASN A 5 -3.58 -12.97 -34.80
CA ASN A 5 -4.92 -12.40 -34.67
C ASN A 5 -5.72 -13.01 -33.52
N ILE A 6 -5.56 -14.31 -33.26
CA ILE A 6 -6.21 -14.99 -32.12
C ILE A 6 -5.65 -14.44 -30.80
N ILE A 7 -4.33 -14.30 -30.69
CA ILE A 7 -3.69 -13.75 -29.48
C ILE A 7 -4.12 -12.29 -29.26
N CYS A 8 -4.10 -11.45 -30.30
CA CYS A 8 -4.55 -10.07 -30.21
C CYS A 8 -6.02 -9.96 -29.77
N ASN A 9 -6.90 -10.81 -30.30
CA ASN A 9 -8.30 -10.86 -29.88
C ASN A 9 -8.47 -11.34 -28.44
N LEU A 10 -7.71 -12.35 -28.00
CA LEU A 10 -7.76 -12.84 -26.61
C LEU A 10 -7.24 -11.77 -25.63
N VAL A 11 -6.18 -11.05 -25.97
CA VAL A 11 -5.67 -9.92 -25.19
C VAL A 11 -6.69 -8.78 -25.13
N ALA A 12 -7.35 -8.45 -26.24
CA ALA A 12 -8.41 -7.45 -26.28
C ALA A 12 -9.64 -7.85 -25.43
N ILE A 13 -10.05 -9.11 -25.49
CA ILE A 13 -11.14 -9.67 -24.67
C ILE A 13 -10.76 -9.65 -23.18
N PHE A 14 -9.52 -10.00 -22.85
CA PHE A 14 -9.01 -9.97 -21.47
C PHE A 14 -8.98 -8.54 -20.93
N ASN A 15 -8.49 -7.58 -21.72
CA ASN A 15 -8.48 -6.16 -21.36
C ASN A 15 -9.90 -5.60 -21.19
N LYS A 16 -10.85 -5.98 -22.04
CA LYS A 16 -12.26 -5.57 -21.94
C LYS A 16 -12.95 -6.15 -20.71
N LYS A 17 -12.65 -7.42 -20.35
CA LYS A 17 -13.15 -8.04 -19.10
C LYS A 17 -12.53 -7.39 -17.85
N LYS A 18 -11.24 -7.06 -17.86
CA LYS A 18 -10.56 -6.31 -16.78
C LYS A 18 -11.25 -4.96 -16.52
N HIS A 19 -11.58 -4.24 -17.60
CA HIS A 19 -12.27 -2.95 -17.52
C HIS A 19 -13.71 -3.05 -16.97
N ASN A 20 -14.44 -4.11 -17.31
CA ASN A 20 -15.79 -4.37 -16.80
C ASN A 20 -15.80 -4.80 -15.32
N ILE A 21 -14.83 -5.60 -14.88
CA ILE A 21 -14.71 -6.00 -13.46
C ILE A 21 -14.48 -4.77 -12.59
N LEU A 22 -13.62 -3.84 -13.03
CA LEU A 22 -13.41 -2.54 -12.37
C LEU A 22 -14.69 -1.70 -12.28
N GLN A 23 -15.57 -1.72 -13.30
CA GLN A 23 -16.86 -1.04 -13.28
C GLN A 23 -17.88 -1.66 -12.31
N ILE A 24 -17.89 -2.99 -12.18
CA ILE A 24 -18.82 -3.71 -11.29
C ILE A 24 -18.47 -3.47 -9.81
N PHE A 25 -17.18 -3.46 -9.46
CA PHE A 25 -16.74 -3.08 -8.10
C PHE A 25 -17.12 -1.63 -7.75
N SER A 26 -17.11 -0.75 -8.75
CA SER A 26 -17.53 0.65 -8.65
C SER A 26 -19.01 0.83 -8.30
N HIS A 27 -19.90 -0.03 -8.81
CA HIS A 27 -21.35 0.13 -8.63
C HIS A 27 -21.86 -0.31 -7.25
N LYS A 28 -21.08 -1.11 -6.51
CA LYS A 28 -21.44 -1.60 -5.17
C LYS A 28 -21.15 -0.58 -4.05
N TYR A 29 -20.37 0.45 -4.32
CA TYR A 29 -20.00 1.51 -3.36
C TYR A 29 -20.38 2.89 -3.92
N ASN A 30 -21.66 3.25 -3.74
CA ASN A 30 -22.17 4.57 -4.10
C ASN A 30 -21.55 5.67 -3.25
N ASN A 31 -20.41 6.21 -3.68
CA ASN A 31 -20.06 7.64 -3.57
C ASN A 31 -18.77 7.98 -4.36
N LYS A 32 -18.96 8.74 -5.45
CA LYS A 32 -17.97 9.64 -6.07
C LYS A 32 -16.77 8.98 -6.76
N ILE A 33 -16.97 8.47 -7.97
CA ILE A 33 -15.85 8.22 -8.90
C ILE A 33 -15.51 9.50 -9.65
N TYR A 34 -14.63 10.29 -9.04
CA TYR A 34 -13.73 11.22 -9.72
C TYR A 34 -12.30 10.85 -9.34
N TYR A 35 -11.86 9.62 -9.59
CA TYR A 35 -10.45 9.28 -9.34
C TYR A 35 -9.97 8.30 -10.41
N LEU A 36 -9.30 8.83 -11.45
CA LEU A 36 -8.01 8.25 -11.78
C LEU A 36 -7.21 8.37 -10.47
N GLU A 37 -7.08 7.29 -9.71
CA GLU A 37 -6.17 7.27 -8.57
C GLU A 37 -4.81 7.67 -9.12
N THR A 38 -4.38 8.84 -8.68
CA THR A 38 -3.19 9.49 -9.17
C THR A 38 -2.02 8.76 -8.52
N MET A 39 -1.20 8.12 -9.35
CA MET A 39 -0.10 7.28 -8.88
C MET A 39 0.96 8.16 -8.24
N ILE A 40 1.15 7.98 -6.93
CA ILE A 40 2.26 8.59 -6.19
C ILE A 40 3.57 8.23 -6.91
N LYS A 41 4.43 9.22 -7.10
CA LYS A 41 5.76 9.05 -7.68
C LYS A 41 6.70 8.49 -6.60
N PHE A 42 6.67 7.17 -6.41
CA PHE A 42 7.37 6.47 -5.33
C PHE A 42 8.88 6.62 -5.42
N LYS A 43 9.46 6.49 -6.61
CA LYS A 43 10.91 6.67 -6.78
C LYS A 43 11.34 8.09 -6.41
N LEU A 44 10.60 9.09 -6.86
CA LEU A 44 10.84 10.50 -6.50
C LEU A 44 10.74 10.71 -4.98
N LEU A 45 9.68 10.20 -4.36
CA LEU A 45 9.43 10.31 -2.93
C LEU A 45 10.55 9.68 -2.10
N GLU A 46 10.97 8.47 -2.45
CA GLU A 46 12.01 7.72 -1.74
C GLU A 46 13.37 8.42 -1.83
N VAL A 47 13.77 8.86 -3.02
CA VAL A 47 15.02 9.59 -3.19
C VAL A 47 15.00 10.90 -2.40
N ARG A 48 13.90 11.66 -2.45
CA ARG A 48 13.76 12.90 -1.68
C ARG A 48 13.91 12.66 -0.18
N LYS A 49 13.20 11.66 0.36
CA LYS A 49 13.27 11.31 1.79
C LYS A 49 14.66 10.84 2.19
N ARG A 50 15.31 10.02 1.37
CA ARG A 50 16.69 9.55 1.60
C ARG A 50 17.69 10.71 1.64
N LYS A 51 17.51 11.72 0.79
CA LYS A 51 18.28 12.98 0.81
C LYS A 51 17.84 13.96 1.91
N LYS A 52 16.84 13.60 2.73
CA LYS A 52 16.29 14.39 3.86
C LYS A 52 15.75 15.77 3.44
N LEU A 53 15.25 15.89 2.20
CA LEU A 53 14.70 17.14 1.69
C LEU A 53 13.18 17.20 1.95
N THR A 54 12.69 18.36 2.39
CA THR A 54 11.25 18.57 2.61
C THR A 54 10.54 18.93 1.30
N GLN A 55 9.22 18.73 1.23
CA GLN A 55 8.44 19.21 0.08
C GLN A 55 8.51 20.73 -0.07
N GLU A 56 8.63 21.46 1.04
CA GLU A 56 8.84 22.90 1.05
C GLU A 56 10.17 23.30 0.41
N HIS A 57 11.26 22.62 0.77
CA HIS A 57 12.55 22.86 0.14
C HIS A 57 12.50 22.64 -1.38
N MET A 58 11.93 21.53 -1.82
CA MET A 58 11.78 21.23 -3.25
C MET A 58 10.96 22.29 -3.97
N ALA A 59 9.85 22.71 -3.37
CA ALA A 59 8.98 23.75 -3.91
C ALA A 59 9.72 25.10 -4.05
N ASN A 60 10.49 25.48 -3.03
CA ASN A 60 11.29 26.71 -3.04
C ASN A 60 12.34 26.72 -4.15
N VAL A 61 13.10 25.62 -4.32
CA VAL A 61 14.13 25.53 -5.38
C VAL A 61 13.52 25.47 -6.78
N LEU A 62 12.30 24.93 -6.90
CA LEU A 62 11.55 24.89 -8.16
C LEU A 62 10.72 26.15 -8.43
N TYR A 63 10.80 27.16 -7.56
CA TYR A 63 10.02 28.39 -7.64
C TYR A 63 8.51 28.14 -7.77
N MET A 64 7.98 27.23 -6.94
CA MET A 64 6.55 26.91 -6.89
C MET A 64 6.04 26.80 -5.46
N ASN A 65 4.71 26.80 -5.31
CA ASN A 65 4.10 26.59 -3.99
C ASN A 65 4.20 25.13 -3.55
N ILE A 66 4.27 24.90 -2.23
CA ILE A 66 4.36 23.57 -1.60
C ILE A 66 3.23 22.65 -2.10
N SER A 67 2.00 23.15 -2.17
CA SER A 67 0.86 22.39 -2.69
C SER A 67 1.03 21.98 -4.15
N ASN A 68 1.73 22.78 -4.96
CA ASN A 68 1.96 22.49 -6.38
C ASN A 68 2.98 21.36 -6.55
N TYR A 69 4.03 21.36 -5.73
CA TYR A 69 4.99 20.26 -5.64
C TYR A 69 4.34 18.99 -5.09
N SER A 70 3.60 19.11 -3.98
CA SER A 70 2.90 17.99 -3.34
C SER A 70 1.95 17.29 -4.30
N ARG A 71 1.17 18.05 -5.08
CA ARG A 71 0.31 17.50 -6.12
C ARG A 71 1.09 16.75 -7.21
N ARG A 72 2.30 17.18 -7.57
CA ARG A 72 3.17 16.46 -8.53
C ARG A 72 3.71 15.16 -7.96
N GLU A 73 4.28 15.22 -6.76
CA GLU A 73 4.84 14.05 -6.07
C GLU A 73 3.75 13.00 -5.78
N ASN A 74 2.53 13.43 -5.49
CA ASN A 74 1.37 12.56 -5.30
C ASN A 74 0.69 12.13 -6.61
N GLY A 75 1.23 12.51 -7.77
CA GLY A 75 0.70 12.17 -9.09
C GLY A 75 -0.56 12.94 -9.51
N GLN A 76 -1.08 13.83 -8.66
CA GLN A 76 -2.29 14.65 -8.92
C GLN A 76 -2.08 15.66 -10.05
N ILE A 77 -0.83 16.00 -10.37
CA ILE A 77 -0.43 16.79 -11.53
C ILE A 77 0.70 16.05 -12.23
N LYS A 78 0.64 15.95 -13.56
CA LYS A 78 1.71 15.37 -14.37
C LYS A 78 3.00 16.19 -14.25
N ILE A 79 4.12 15.49 -14.13
CA ILE A 79 5.46 16.07 -14.19
C ILE A 79 5.94 15.93 -15.63
N ASN A 80 6.21 17.04 -16.30
CA ASN A 80 6.72 17.02 -17.66
C ASN A 80 8.23 16.71 -17.70
N THR A 81 8.76 16.36 -18.87
CA THR A 81 10.16 15.96 -19.04
C THR A 81 11.17 16.99 -18.52
N LYS A 82 10.91 18.29 -18.72
CA LYS A 82 11.80 19.35 -18.23
C LYS A 82 11.76 19.46 -16.71
N GLU A 83 10.57 19.33 -16.11
CA GLU A 83 10.42 19.29 -14.65
C GLU A 83 11.14 18.08 -14.06
N TRP A 84 11.05 16.91 -14.71
CA TRP A 84 11.78 15.71 -14.31
C TRP A 84 13.30 15.90 -14.33
N GLN A 85 13.84 16.54 -15.36
CA GLN A 85 15.27 16.86 -15.43
C GLN A 85 15.70 17.77 -14.28
N LYS A 86 14.92 18.83 -14.00
CA LYS A 86 15.19 19.72 -12.86
C LYS A 86 15.13 18.98 -11.52
N LEU A 87 14.18 18.07 -11.35
CA LEU A 87 14.10 17.25 -10.13
C LEU A 87 15.33 16.37 -9.96
N ALA A 88 15.83 15.78 -11.05
CA ALA A 88 17.06 14.97 -11.04
C ALA A 88 18.28 15.80 -10.67
N GLU A 89 18.39 17.02 -11.21
CA GLU A 89 19.44 17.99 -10.87
C GLU A 89 19.40 18.40 -9.39
N ILE A 90 18.22 18.77 -8.87
CA ILE A 90 18.05 19.17 -7.45
C ILE A 90 18.40 18.02 -6.50
N LEU A 91 17.99 16.80 -6.87
CA LEU A 91 18.24 15.61 -6.05
C LEU A 91 19.65 15.06 -6.22
N ASP A 92 20.41 15.56 -7.20
CA ASP A 92 21.75 15.09 -7.55
C ASP A 92 21.76 13.57 -7.76
N VAL A 93 20.93 13.12 -8.70
CA VAL A 93 20.79 11.72 -9.13
C VAL A 93 20.49 11.64 -10.63
N PRO A 94 20.82 10.52 -11.30
CA PRO A 94 20.36 10.26 -12.66
C PRO A 94 18.83 10.24 -12.76
N LEU A 95 18.29 10.71 -13.90
CA LEU A 95 16.85 10.80 -14.14
C LEU A 95 16.16 9.45 -13.98
N GLU A 96 16.80 8.37 -14.41
CA GLU A 96 16.27 7.00 -14.38
C GLU A 96 15.99 6.51 -12.95
N GLN A 97 16.67 7.07 -11.95
CA GLN A 97 16.46 6.74 -10.54
C GLN A 97 15.16 7.31 -9.98
N ILE A 98 14.62 8.38 -10.57
CA ILE A 98 13.41 9.05 -10.09
C ILE A 98 12.25 9.00 -11.09
N TYR A 99 12.53 8.72 -12.36
CA TYR A 99 11.53 8.75 -13.42
C TYR A 99 10.56 7.58 -13.30
N GLU A 100 9.27 7.92 -13.33
CA GLU A 100 8.15 7.00 -13.31
C GLU A 100 7.14 7.46 -14.36
N THR A 101 6.89 6.60 -15.36
CA THR A 101 5.86 6.83 -16.36
C THR A 101 4.48 6.88 -15.69
N ASP A 102 3.56 7.62 -16.29
CA ASP A 102 2.18 7.67 -15.79
C ASP A 102 1.44 6.34 -16.02
N ASP A 103 1.99 5.46 -16.86
CA ASP A 103 1.32 4.24 -17.35
C ASP A 103 1.84 2.94 -16.71
N GLU A 104 3.10 2.86 -16.24
CA GLU A 104 3.73 1.55 -15.88
C GLU A 104 3.74 1.22 -14.39
N PHE A 105 3.51 2.18 -13.48
CA PHE A 105 3.84 1.97 -12.06
C PHE A 105 2.77 1.27 -11.21
N PHE A 106 1.54 1.13 -11.73
CA PHE A 106 0.46 0.53 -10.95
C PHE A 106 0.69 -0.95 -10.65
N ILE A 107 1.25 -1.71 -11.61
CA ILE A 107 1.37 -3.16 -11.46
C ILE A 107 2.43 -3.53 -10.42
N GLU A 108 3.64 -2.97 -10.50
CA GLU A 108 4.73 -3.31 -9.56
C GLU A 108 4.42 -2.86 -8.12
N TYR A 109 3.81 -1.68 -7.95
CA TYR A 109 3.40 -1.19 -6.63
C TYR A 109 2.27 -2.04 -6.03
N LEU A 110 1.26 -2.41 -6.83
CA LEU A 110 0.19 -3.30 -6.39
C LEU A 110 0.73 -4.68 -6.03
N GLU A 111 1.63 -5.25 -6.82
CA GLU A 111 2.24 -6.56 -6.55
C GLU A 111 2.96 -6.56 -5.20
N LYS A 112 3.79 -5.56 -4.91
CA LYS A 112 4.48 -5.42 -3.62
C LYS A 112 3.51 -5.24 -2.45
N LYS A 113 2.44 -4.44 -2.63
CA LYS A 113 1.44 -4.20 -1.59
C LYS A 113 0.59 -5.44 -1.30
N VAL A 114 0.14 -6.15 -2.34
CA VAL A 114 -0.62 -7.40 -2.22
C VAL A 114 0.22 -8.49 -1.57
N LEU A 115 1.50 -8.61 -1.95
CA LEU A 115 2.44 -9.54 -1.30
C LEU A 115 2.53 -9.25 0.20
N ASN A 116 2.69 -7.99 0.58
CA ASN A 116 2.83 -7.57 1.98
C ASN A 116 1.54 -7.82 2.81
N ILE A 117 0.36 -7.59 2.21
CA ILE A 117 -0.94 -7.89 2.85
C ILE A 117 -1.10 -9.40 3.06
N ASN A 118 -0.76 -10.22 2.06
CA ASN A 118 -0.88 -11.67 2.16
C ASN A 118 0.08 -12.24 3.21
N THR A 119 1.32 -11.74 3.25
CA THR A 119 2.30 -12.11 4.28
C THR A 119 1.81 -11.70 5.67
N LEU A 120 1.30 -10.48 5.84
CA LEU A 120 0.77 -9.99 7.12
C LEU A 120 -0.47 -10.80 7.56
N HIS A 121 -1.37 -11.15 6.64
CA HIS A 121 -2.57 -11.92 6.95
C HIS A 121 -2.22 -13.34 7.42
N TYR A 122 -1.27 -14.00 6.75
CA TYR A 122 -0.79 -15.32 7.15
C TYR A 122 -0.12 -15.30 8.52
N CYS A 123 0.81 -14.35 8.75
CA CYS A 123 1.47 -14.18 10.03
C CYS A 123 0.47 -13.87 11.17
N ASN A 124 -0.52 -13.02 10.91
CA ASN A 124 -1.55 -12.68 11.91
C ASN A 124 -2.45 -13.86 12.25
N GLY A 125 -2.81 -14.72 11.28
CA GLY A 125 -3.59 -15.93 11.53
C GLY A 125 -2.85 -16.90 12.45
N GLN A 126 -1.54 -17.09 12.25
CA GLN A 126 -0.74 -17.98 13.07
C GLN A 126 -0.48 -17.41 14.48
N ILE A 127 -0.21 -16.11 14.58
CA ILE A 127 -0.07 -15.41 15.87
C ILE A 127 -1.39 -15.47 16.66
N PHE A 128 -2.53 -15.26 16.00
CA PHE A 128 -3.84 -15.32 16.64
C PHE A 128 -4.14 -16.71 17.22
N TYR A 129 -3.84 -17.77 16.47
CA TYR A 129 -4.01 -19.15 16.93
C TYR A 129 -3.17 -19.46 18.20
N GLU A 130 -1.90 -19.08 18.21
CA GLU A 130 -1.02 -19.29 19.38
C GLU A 130 -1.45 -18.45 20.59
N LEU A 131 -1.90 -17.21 20.36
CA LEU A 131 -2.43 -16.37 21.42
C LEU A 131 -3.71 -16.95 22.03
N GLN A 132 -4.62 -17.46 21.21
CA GLN A 132 -5.85 -18.09 21.68
C GLN A 132 -5.56 -19.31 22.56
N LYS A 133 -4.61 -20.14 22.13
CA LYS A 133 -4.15 -21.31 22.90
C LYS A 133 -3.51 -20.93 24.25
N CYS A 134 -2.77 -19.82 24.30
CA CYS A 134 -2.23 -19.29 25.55
C CYS A 134 -3.33 -18.77 26.49
N ILE A 135 -4.35 -18.09 25.96
CA ILE A 135 -5.49 -17.59 26.75
C ILE A 135 -6.22 -18.76 27.40
N GLU A 136 -6.54 -19.82 26.65
CA GLU A 136 -7.22 -21.01 27.19
C GLU A 136 -6.44 -21.66 28.33
N LYS A 137 -5.10 -21.73 28.22
CA LYS A 137 -4.26 -22.24 29.33
C LYS A 137 -4.34 -21.36 30.57
N LEU A 138 -4.26 -20.04 30.39
CA LEU A 138 -4.32 -19.08 31.50
C LEU A 138 -5.69 -19.10 32.20
N GLU A 139 -6.77 -19.22 31.45
CA GLU A 139 -8.12 -19.36 32.01
C GLU A 139 -8.26 -20.64 32.85
N LEU A 140 -7.67 -21.74 32.39
CA LEU A 140 -7.67 -23.01 33.11
C LEU A 140 -6.84 -22.95 34.40
N GLU A 141 -5.68 -22.29 34.38
CA GLU A 141 -4.90 -22.04 35.59
C GLU A 141 -5.63 -21.14 36.60
N LEU A 142 -6.28 -20.07 36.12
CA LEU A 142 -7.10 -19.20 36.97
C LEU A 142 -8.27 -19.95 37.60
N ALA A 143 -8.89 -20.88 36.89
CA ALA A 143 -9.96 -21.71 37.44
C ALA A 143 -9.46 -22.60 38.59
N LYS A 144 -8.32 -23.27 38.40
CA LYS A 144 -7.69 -24.10 39.44
C LYS A 144 -7.30 -23.30 40.67
N LEU A 145 -6.62 -22.18 40.49
CA LEU A 145 -6.20 -21.31 41.60
C LEU A 145 -7.39 -20.78 42.40
N LYS A 146 -8.50 -20.45 41.73
CA LYS A 146 -9.74 -20.01 42.41
C LYS A 146 -10.35 -21.14 43.25
N GLU A 147 -10.31 -22.37 42.76
CA GLU A 147 -10.81 -23.54 43.47
C GLU A 147 -9.93 -23.89 44.67
N ASP A 148 -8.60 -23.84 44.52
CA ASP A 148 -7.65 -24.06 45.61
C ASP A 148 -7.85 -23.03 46.75
N ILE A 149 -7.98 -21.73 46.40
CA ILE A 149 -8.27 -20.67 47.39
C ILE A 149 -9.59 -20.92 48.11
N LYS A 150 -10.62 -21.41 47.41
CA LYS A 150 -11.91 -21.74 48.02
C LYS A 150 -11.76 -22.90 49.02
N ASN A 151 -11.02 -23.94 48.66
CA ASN A 151 -10.82 -25.11 49.52
C ASN A 151 -9.99 -24.76 50.76
N MET A 152 -8.94 -23.93 50.62
CA MET A 152 -8.13 -23.46 51.75
C MET A 152 -8.96 -22.62 52.74
N LYS A 153 -9.80 -21.69 52.25
CA LYS A 153 -10.68 -20.88 53.11
C LYS A 153 -11.72 -21.69 53.87
N VAL A 154 -12.15 -22.84 53.32
CA VAL A 154 -13.08 -23.76 54.00
C VAL A 154 -12.36 -24.52 55.11
N GLN A 155 -11.08 -24.85 54.94
CA GLN A 155 -10.26 -25.50 55.96
C GLN A 155 -9.91 -24.59 57.14
N ASP A 156 -9.72 -23.29 56.91
CA ASP A 156 -9.46 -22.30 57.98
C ASP A 156 -10.73 -21.94 58.80
N MET A 157 -11.92 -22.40 58.39
CA MET A 157 -13.20 -22.17 59.06
C MET A 157 -13.68 -23.35 59.93
N ILE A 158 -12.93 -24.46 59.97
CA ILE A 158 -13.20 -25.65 60.80
C ILE A 158 -12.20 -25.66 61.96
#